data_AF-A0A2E9FEF7-F1
#
_entry.id   AF-A0A2E9FEF7-F1
#
_cell.length_a   1.000
_cell.length_b   1.000
_cell.length_c   1.000
_cell.angle_alpha   90.00
_cell.angle_beta   90.00
_cell.angle_gamma   90.00
#
_symmetry.space_group_name_H-M   'P 1'
#
loop_
_entity.id
_entity.type
_entity.pdbx_description
1 polymer ?
#
loop_
_entity_poly.entity_id
_entity_poly.type
_entity_poly.pdbx_seq_one_letter_code
_entity_poly.pdbx_strand_id
1 'polypeptide(L)'
;MIMYKKKSIRLLEFYSLLLSVLMLFCFAFVTYADLNDPSLSIYYSFDNVGNKIIEDGSKYKNNGEIVGGAKFSNGKSGKAIALKQDVWIKINGAKFKNLPKD
;
A
#
# COMPACT_ATOMS: atom_id res chain seq x y z
N MET A 1 -4.56 52.78 20.83
CA MET A 1 -3.55 51.69 20.89
C MET A 1 -4.16 50.28 21.00
N ILE A 2 -5.20 50.06 21.83
CA ILE A 2 -5.83 48.74 22.07
C ILE A 2 -6.45 48.11 20.79
N MET A 3 -7.05 48.92 19.92
CA MET A 3 -7.68 48.46 18.68
C MET A 3 -6.69 47.86 17.67
N TYR A 4 -5.47 48.40 17.62
CA TYR A 4 -4.39 47.92 16.74
C TYR A 4 -3.86 46.55 17.18
N LYS A 5 -3.73 46.35 18.49
CA LYS A 5 -3.31 45.07 19.10
C LYS A 5 -4.33 43.95 18.83
N LYS A 6 -5.64 44.26 18.91
CA LYS A 6 -6.72 43.30 18.61
C LYS A 6 -6.76 42.88 17.13
N LYS A 7 -6.49 43.80 16.20
CA LYS A 7 -6.38 43.50 14.76
C LYS A 7 -5.17 42.62 14.45
N SER A 8 -4.03 42.89 15.11
CA SER A 8 -2.80 42.09 14.97
C SER A 8 -2.96 40.65 15.51
N ILE A 9 -3.64 40.46 16.63
CA ILE A 9 -3.93 39.12 17.19
C ILE A 9 -4.80 38.31 16.22
N ARG A 10 -5.90 38.88 15.72
CA ARG A 10 -6.77 38.20 14.74
C ARG A 10 -6.04 37.85 13.44
N LEU A 11 -5.08 38.69 13.03
CA LEU A 11 -4.25 38.43 11.85
C LEU A 11 -3.29 37.25 12.09
N LEU A 12 -2.70 37.15 13.27
CA LEU A 12 -1.83 36.03 13.66
C LEU A 12 -2.60 34.69 13.73
N GLU A 13 -3.81 34.72 14.28
CA GLU A 13 -4.74 33.57 14.34
C GLU A 13 -5.11 33.11 12.94
N PHE A 14 -5.37 34.04 12.02
CA PHE A 14 -5.65 33.74 10.63
C PHE A 14 -4.47 33.06 9.91
N TYR A 15 -3.25 33.56 10.09
CA TYR A 15 -2.05 32.93 9.54
C TYR A 15 -1.77 31.55 10.13
N SER A 16 -2.00 31.37 11.44
CA SER A 16 -1.87 30.06 12.09
C SER A 16 -2.88 29.06 11.53
N LEU A 17 -4.14 29.47 11.39
CA LEU A 17 -5.20 28.66 10.80
C LEU A 17 -4.84 28.25 9.36
N LEU A 18 -4.42 29.21 8.53
CA LEU A 18 -3.99 28.98 7.16
C LEU A 18 -2.82 27.99 7.08
N LEU A 19 -1.82 28.13 7.96
CA LEU A 19 -0.67 27.23 8.03
C LEU A 19 -1.09 25.81 8.45
N SER A 20 -1.97 25.66 9.45
CA SER A 20 -2.48 24.34 9.85
C SER A 20 -3.30 23.66 8.75
N VAL A 21 -4.10 24.42 7.99
CA VAL A 21 -4.85 23.89 6.83
C VAL A 21 -3.89 23.47 5.71
N LEU A 22 -2.83 24.24 5.44
CA LEU A 22 -1.81 23.89 4.47
C LEU A 22 -1.06 22.61 4.86
N MET A 23 -0.71 22.46 6.13
CA MET A 23 -0.07 21.24 6.66
C MET A 23 -0.96 20.01 6.53
N LEU A 24 -2.27 20.13 6.79
CA LEU A 24 -3.24 19.06 6.55
C LEU A 24 -3.29 18.64 5.07
N PHE A 25 -3.15 19.60 4.15
CA PHE A 25 -3.14 19.34 2.72
C PHE A 25 -1.89 18.56 2.26
N CYS A 26 -0.73 18.77 2.91
CA CYS A 26 0.50 18.02 2.63
C CYS A 26 0.38 16.52 2.96
N PHE A 27 -0.44 16.14 3.95
CA PHE A 27 -0.67 14.72 4.30
C PHE A 27 -1.79 14.05 3.48
N ALA A 28 -2.55 14.80 2.67
CA ALA A 28 -3.68 14.28 1.91
C ALA A 28 -3.25 13.47 0.66
N PHE A 29 -1.99 13.59 0.23
CA PHE A 29 -1.47 12.87 -0.93
C PHE A 29 -0.78 11.58 -0.49
N VAL A 30 -1.55 10.59 -0.08
CA VAL A 30 -1.07 9.20 -0.04
C VAL A 30 -0.93 8.75 -1.50
N THR A 31 0.30 8.55 -1.97
CA THR A 31 0.54 7.96 -3.29
C THR A 31 0.17 6.48 -3.22
N TYR A 32 -0.88 6.10 -3.95
CA TYR A 32 -1.20 4.70 -4.17
C TYR A 32 -0.31 4.18 -5.29
N ALA A 33 0.39 3.07 -5.06
CA ALA A 33 1.06 2.35 -6.13
C ALA A 33 -0.03 1.84 -7.11
N ASP A 34 0.04 2.30 -8.36
CA ASP A 34 -0.91 1.86 -9.39
C ASP A 34 -0.64 0.39 -9.74
N LEU A 35 -1.65 -0.46 -9.58
CA LEU A 35 -1.57 -1.88 -9.95
C LEU A 35 -1.55 -2.08 -11.47
N ASN A 36 -1.79 -1.03 -12.26
CA ASN A 36 -1.74 -1.05 -13.72
C ASN A 36 -0.31 -0.83 -14.29
N ASP A 37 0.70 -0.66 -13.43
CA ASP A 37 2.10 -0.56 -13.84
C ASP A 37 2.48 -1.75 -14.77
N PRO A 38 2.87 -1.50 -16.02
CA PRO A 38 3.26 -2.55 -16.96
C PRO A 38 4.49 -3.34 -16.54
N SER A 39 5.35 -2.77 -15.70
CA SER A 39 6.55 -3.42 -15.19
C SER A 39 6.29 -4.33 -13.99
N LEU A 40 5.14 -4.17 -13.31
CA LEU A 40 4.76 -4.99 -12.16
C LEU A 40 4.34 -6.40 -12.60
N SER A 41 5.16 -7.41 -12.34
CA SER A 41 4.87 -8.80 -12.70
C SER A 41 3.88 -9.50 -11.75
N ILE A 42 3.94 -9.20 -10.45
CA ILE A 42 3.13 -9.82 -9.40
C ILE A 42 2.88 -8.82 -8.28
N TYR A 43 1.66 -8.81 -7.75
CA TYR A 43 1.35 -8.19 -6.46
C TYR A 43 0.49 -9.12 -5.61
N TYR A 44 1.05 -9.62 -4.51
CA TYR A 44 0.34 -10.43 -3.52
C TYR A 44 0.14 -9.64 -2.23
N SER A 45 -1.10 -9.22 -1.95
CA SER A 45 -1.44 -8.52 -0.70
C SER A 45 -1.56 -9.46 0.49
N PHE A 46 -1.83 -10.74 0.25
CA PHE A 46 -2.15 -11.77 1.27
C PHE A 46 -3.38 -11.47 2.14
N ASP A 47 -4.10 -10.39 1.88
CA ASP A 47 -5.30 -10.01 2.63
C ASP A 47 -6.49 -10.94 2.35
N ASN A 48 -6.50 -11.55 1.16
CA ASN A 48 -7.55 -12.46 0.74
C ASN A 48 -6.91 -13.75 0.21
N VAL A 49 -6.77 -14.74 1.09
CA VAL A 49 -6.25 -16.07 0.77
C VAL A 49 -7.34 -17.09 1.01
N GLY A 50 -7.86 -17.67 -0.08
CA GLY A 50 -8.90 -18.68 -0.05
C GLY A 50 -8.42 -19.96 -0.72
N ASN A 51 -8.73 -21.14 -0.13
CA ASN A 51 -8.43 -22.44 -0.72
C ASN A 51 -6.97 -22.63 -1.19
N LYS A 52 -5.99 -22.08 -0.44
CA LYS A 52 -4.55 -22.07 -0.77
C LYS A 52 -4.17 -21.26 -2.01
N ILE A 53 -5.07 -20.45 -2.56
CA ILE A 53 -4.80 -19.56 -3.69
C ILE A 53 -4.53 -18.15 -3.16
N ILE A 54 -3.47 -17.53 -3.67
CA ILE A 54 -3.14 -16.12 -3.48
C ILE A 54 -3.43 -15.40 -4.79
N GLU A 55 -4.34 -14.44 -4.76
CA GLU A 55 -4.69 -13.65 -5.93
C GLU A 55 -3.59 -12.65 -6.27
N ASP A 56 -3.24 -12.58 -7.55
CA ASP A 56 -2.38 -11.53 -8.08
C ASP A 56 -3.22 -10.28 -8.39
N GLY A 57 -2.95 -9.21 -7.65
CA GLY A 57 -3.59 -7.92 -7.86
C GLY A 57 -3.08 -7.19 -9.11
N SER A 58 -1.97 -7.61 -9.71
CA SER A 58 -1.50 -7.04 -10.98
C SER A 58 -2.49 -7.30 -12.13
N LYS A 59 -2.28 -6.63 -13.26
CA LYS A 59 -3.05 -6.88 -14.48
C LYS A 59 -2.77 -8.24 -15.14
N TYR A 60 -1.69 -8.92 -14.76
CA TYR A 60 -1.25 -10.16 -15.42
C TYR A 60 -1.88 -11.43 -14.82
N LYS A 61 -2.43 -11.36 -13.61
CA LYS A 61 -3.17 -12.46 -12.97
C LYS A 61 -2.33 -13.73 -12.81
N ASN A 62 -1.07 -13.56 -12.42
CA ASN A 62 -0.15 -14.62 -12.06
C ASN A 62 -0.48 -15.14 -10.64
N ASN A 63 -1.67 -15.68 -10.41
CA ASN A 63 -2.09 -16.20 -9.10
C ASN A 63 -1.09 -17.25 -8.58
N GLY A 64 -0.84 -17.20 -7.27
CA GLY A 64 0.05 -18.12 -6.57
C GLY A 64 -0.73 -19.23 -5.88
N GLU A 65 -0.11 -20.40 -5.74
CA GLU A 65 -0.61 -21.52 -4.93
C GLU A 65 0.30 -21.71 -3.72
N ILE A 66 -0.28 -21.80 -2.52
CA ILE A 66 0.45 -22.05 -1.28
C ILE A 66 0.71 -23.53 -1.15
N VAL A 67 1.99 -23.88 -1.03
CA VAL A 67 2.43 -25.23 -0.70
C VAL A 67 2.94 -25.27 0.74
N GLY A 68 2.56 -26.32 1.46
CA GLY A 68 2.84 -26.48 2.89
C GLY A 68 1.79 -25.83 3.80
N GLY A 69 2.16 -25.62 5.06
CA GLY A 69 1.30 -25.08 6.12
C GLY A 69 1.50 -23.59 6.40
N ALA A 70 1.39 -22.73 5.38
CA ALA A 70 1.61 -21.29 5.54
C ALA A 70 0.65 -20.68 6.58
N LYS A 71 1.16 -19.74 7.37
CA LYS A 71 0.36 -18.94 8.30
C LYS A 71 0.33 -17.49 7.85
N PHE A 72 -0.79 -16.83 8.10
CA PHE A 72 -1.00 -15.42 7.79
C PHE A 72 -1.27 -14.66 9.09
N SER A 73 -0.59 -13.54 9.27
CA SER A 73 -0.76 -12.65 10.42
C SER A 73 -0.81 -11.20 9.96
N ASN A 74 -1.16 -10.28 10.85
CA ASN A 74 -1.06 -8.85 10.52
C ASN A 74 0.41 -8.50 10.25
N GLY A 75 0.66 -7.83 9.12
CA GLY A 75 1.95 -7.29 8.73
C GLY A 75 2.03 -5.79 9.01
N LYS A 76 3.00 -5.11 8.38
CA LYS A 76 3.14 -3.65 8.44
C LYS A 76 1.95 -2.93 7.80
N SER A 77 1.45 -3.47 6.70
CA SER A 77 0.24 -3.03 6.01
C SER A 77 -0.53 -4.29 5.59
N GLY A 78 -1.78 -4.44 6.02
CA GLY A 78 -2.57 -5.64 5.73
C GLY A 78 -2.02 -6.91 6.39
N LYS A 79 -2.26 -8.06 5.75
CA LYS A 79 -1.74 -9.38 6.14
C LYS A 79 -0.36 -9.65 5.54
N ALA A 80 0.39 -10.52 6.19
CA ALA A 80 1.68 -11.02 5.73
C ALA A 80 1.74 -12.54 5.86
N ILE A 81 2.46 -13.18 4.94
CA ILE A 81 2.75 -14.61 4.97
C ILE A 81 3.99 -14.89 5.83
N ALA A 82 3.93 -15.93 6.65
CA ALA A 82 5.10 -16.49 7.34
C ALA A 82 5.68 -17.64 6.51
N LEU A 83 6.81 -17.41 5.84
CA LEU A 83 7.56 -18.45 5.15
C LEU A 83 8.49 -19.15 6.15
N LYS A 84 8.17 -20.41 6.45
CA LYS A 84 9.00 -21.32 7.25
C LYS A 84 9.58 -22.41 6.36
N GLN A 85 10.35 -23.32 6.95
CA GLN A 85 10.79 -24.53 6.27
C GLN A 85 9.59 -25.26 5.64
N ASP A 86 9.76 -25.75 4.41
CA ASP A 86 8.74 -26.44 3.61
C ASP A 86 7.48 -25.62 3.25
N VAL A 87 7.55 -24.28 3.38
CA VAL A 87 6.49 -23.37 2.92
C VAL A 87 7.01 -22.53 1.76
N TRP A 88 6.34 -22.61 0.61
CA TRP A 88 6.63 -21.76 -0.54
C TRP A 88 5.37 -21.43 -1.32
N ILE A 89 5.50 -20.42 -2.19
CA ILE A 89 4.46 -20.05 -3.14
C ILE A 89 4.87 -20.64 -4.49
N LYS A 90 4.04 -21.53 -5.01
CA LYS A 90 4.17 -22.05 -6.37
C LYS A 90 3.55 -21.04 -7.33
N ILE A 91 4.36 -20.52 -8.22
CA ILE A 91 3.96 -19.57 -9.26
C ILE A 91 3.78 -20.35 -10.57
N ASN A 92 2.84 -19.93 -11.40
CA ASN A 92 2.50 -20.55 -12.69
C ASN A 92 3.63 -20.42 -13.73
N GLY A 93 4.74 -21.13 -13.55
CA GLY A 93 5.98 -20.99 -14.34
C GLY A 93 5.78 -20.87 -15.85
N ALA A 94 5.43 -21.96 -16.55
CA ALA A 94 5.30 -21.94 -18.02
C ALA A 94 4.17 -21.03 -18.54
N LYS A 95 3.21 -20.66 -17.69
CA LYS A 95 2.09 -19.75 -18.04
C LYS A 95 2.30 -18.35 -17.47
N PHE A 96 3.50 -18.06 -16.96
CA PHE A 96 3.79 -16.80 -16.29
C PHE A 96 3.79 -15.68 -17.32
N LYS A 97 3.08 -14.61 -17.00
CA LYS A 97 2.96 -13.43 -17.86
C LYS A 97 3.80 -12.30 -17.30
N ASN A 98 4.36 -11.49 -18.19
CA ASN A 98 5.22 -10.36 -17.84
C ASN A 98 6.42 -10.78 -16.99
N LEU A 99 7.27 -11.64 -17.56
CA LEU A 99 8.54 -12.02 -16.95
C LEU A 99 9.32 -10.78 -16.51
N PRO A 100 9.89 -10.77 -15.29
CA PRO A 100 10.79 -9.71 -14.86
C PRO A 100 11.90 -9.53 -15.90
N LYS A 101 12.22 -8.28 -16.20
CA LYS A 101 13.32 -7.93 -17.09
C LYS A 101 14.55 -7.67 -16.22
N ASP A 102 15.71 -8.11 -16.68
CA ASP A 102 17.01 -7.82 -16.08
C ASP A 102 17.35 -6.32 -16.18
#